data_AF-A0A9E2Q549-F1
#
_entry.id   AF-A0A9E2Q549-F1
#
_cell.length_a   1.000
_cell.length_b   1.000
_cell.length_c   1.000
_cell.angle_alpha   90.00
_cell.angle_beta   90.00
_cell.angle_gamma   90.00
#
_symmetry.space_group_name_H-M   'P 1'
#
loop_
_entity.id
_entity.type
_entity.pdbx_description
1 polymer ?
#
loop_
_entity_poly.entity_id
_entity_poly.type
_entity_poly.pdbx_seq_one_letter_code
_entity_poly.pdbx_strand_id
1 'polypeptide(L)'
;MELRELEVVVAIADEGSFTAAAHRLLIAQPAVSHQVLRLERRLGYRLFDRSARGAVPTAACVRLLPAARAALAAVAAVSDVAADGAAASTVLRVGAAFGMSRGSVAAAVRHALAAGLRVELTRAGSRQLADQVLADDLDLALMTVSAQHPRPGLRVRWLTAVPVVALVADDDPTPPTTPLVDLLERPLLLLGPSAGMRETLARVARLQDRTVAVVAELDDPELLCELAAEARGVVLLPLDLVPTTTALRVVELTDSPLRHQPALVWSTRPQAERAIVAYRDTVLLAEPGTARTDLALSGQVPPEQAPPARRASRELPG
;
A
#
# COMPACT_ATOMS: atom_id res chain seq x y z
N MET A 1 -3.57 7.71 -36.01
CA MET A 1 -3.13 7.91 -34.61
C MET A 1 -3.55 6.70 -33.86
N GLU A 2 -2.60 6.00 -33.26
CA GLU A 2 -2.84 4.69 -32.65
C GLU A 2 -2.95 4.82 -31.14
N LEU A 3 -3.86 4.06 -30.53
CA LEU A 3 -4.05 4.04 -29.08
C LEU A 3 -2.77 3.66 -28.34
N ARG A 4 -2.00 2.72 -28.89
CA ARG A 4 -0.72 2.29 -28.33
C ARG A 4 0.31 3.43 -28.23
N GLU A 5 0.24 4.43 -29.11
CA GLU A 5 1.11 5.60 -29.02
C GLU A 5 0.69 6.52 -27.88
N LEU A 6 -0.62 6.67 -27.66
CA LEU A 6 -1.18 7.44 -26.54
C LEU A 6 -0.87 6.77 -25.19
N GLU A 7 -0.99 5.44 -25.11
CA GLU A 7 -0.60 4.65 -23.93
C GLU A 7 0.86 4.90 -23.56
N VAL A 8 1.74 4.89 -24.57
CA VAL A 8 3.17 5.15 -24.39
C VAL A 8 3.43 6.57 -23.89
N VAL A 9 2.77 7.59 -24.44
CA VAL A 9 2.93 8.98 -23.98
C VAL A 9 2.45 9.16 -22.55
N VAL A 10 1.27 8.62 -22.21
CA VAL A 10 0.74 8.69 -20.84
C VAL A 10 1.67 7.97 -19.88
N ALA A 11 2.15 6.77 -20.22
CA ALA A 11 3.09 6.03 -19.38
C ALA A 11 4.41 6.81 -19.15
N ILE A 12 4.96 7.47 -20.17
CA ILE A 12 6.19 8.26 -19.99
C ILE A 12 5.94 9.50 -19.13
N ALA A 13 4.79 10.17 -19.31
CA ALA A 13 4.44 11.33 -18.52
C ALA A 13 4.21 10.98 -17.03
N ASP A 14 3.60 9.83 -16.76
CA ASP A 14 3.36 9.35 -15.39
C ASP A 14 4.66 8.90 -14.71
N GLU A 15 5.54 8.18 -15.43
CA GLU A 15 6.75 7.57 -14.87
C GLU A 15 7.99 8.50 -14.92
N GLY A 16 7.92 9.61 -15.65
CA GLY A 16 9.04 10.54 -15.85
C GLY A 16 10.25 9.97 -16.62
N SER A 17 10.17 8.74 -17.10
CA SER A 17 11.26 8.02 -17.75
C SER A 17 10.78 7.05 -18.82
N PHE A 18 11.47 7.05 -19.96
CA PHE A 18 11.23 6.08 -21.05
C PHE A 18 11.48 4.63 -20.61
N THR A 19 12.47 4.40 -19.75
CA THR A 19 12.81 3.07 -19.26
C THR A 19 11.75 2.56 -18.28
N ALA A 20 11.30 3.42 -17.35
CA ALA A 20 10.23 3.06 -16.42
C ALA A 20 8.90 2.81 -17.15
N ALA A 21 8.56 3.63 -18.15
CA ALA A 21 7.40 3.39 -19.01
C ALA A 21 7.51 2.07 -19.79
N ALA A 22 8.69 1.70 -20.27
CA ALA A 22 8.94 0.43 -20.94
C ALA A 22 8.68 -0.78 -20.01
N HIS A 23 9.18 -0.69 -18.77
CA HIS A 23 8.93 -1.70 -17.74
C HIS A 23 7.44 -1.80 -17.40
N ARG A 24 6.74 -0.67 -17.21
CA ARG A 24 5.29 -0.63 -16.95
C ARG A 24 4.47 -1.26 -18.09
N LEU A 25 4.88 -1.03 -19.33
CA LEU A 25 4.17 -1.51 -20.52
C LEU A 25 4.62 -2.90 -21.00
N LEU A 26 5.57 -3.53 -20.29
CA LEU A 26 6.17 -4.83 -20.62
C LEU A 26 6.70 -4.92 -22.05
N ILE A 27 7.32 -3.85 -22.53
CA ILE A 27 7.93 -3.77 -23.87
C ILE A 27 9.36 -3.24 -23.78
N ALA A 28 10.16 -3.49 -24.82
CA ALA A 28 11.51 -2.96 -24.88
C ALA A 28 11.51 -1.41 -25.00
N GLN A 29 12.43 -0.74 -24.30
CA GLN A 29 12.58 0.72 -24.36
C GLN A 29 12.76 1.29 -25.78
N PRO A 30 13.44 0.61 -26.73
CA PRO A 30 13.47 1.06 -28.13
C PRO A 30 12.08 1.13 -28.76
N ALA A 31 11.16 0.22 -28.40
CA ALA A 31 9.79 0.25 -28.89
C ALA A 31 9.02 1.46 -28.35
N VAL A 32 9.18 1.78 -27.06
CA VAL A 32 8.62 3.01 -26.44
C VAL A 32 9.11 4.26 -27.17
N SER A 33 10.43 4.37 -27.35
CA SER A 33 11.04 5.51 -28.06
C SER A 33 10.53 5.65 -29.49
N HIS A 34 10.39 4.53 -30.20
CA HIS A 34 9.89 4.50 -31.57
C HIS A 34 8.42 4.96 -31.65
N GLN A 35 7.56 4.54 -30.73
CA GLN A 35 6.14 4.93 -30.69
C GLN A 35 5.98 6.43 -30.42
N VAL A 36 6.73 7.00 -29.48
CA VAL A 36 6.74 8.46 -29.24
C VAL A 36 7.20 9.21 -30.47
N LEU A 37 8.34 8.79 -31.06
CA LEU A 37 8.90 9.47 -32.22
C LEU A 37 7.94 9.44 -33.43
N ARG A 38 7.19 8.35 -33.59
CA ARG A 38 6.18 8.22 -34.65
C ARG A 38 5.01 9.18 -34.42
N LEU A 39 4.56 9.31 -33.17
CA LEU A 39 3.50 10.24 -32.79
C LEU A 39 3.95 11.70 -32.93
N GLU A 40 5.14 12.06 -32.44
CA GLU A 40 5.72 13.41 -32.57
C GLU A 40 5.86 13.83 -34.04
N ARG A 41 6.35 12.91 -34.90
CA ARG A 41 6.42 13.16 -36.35
C ARG A 41 5.06 13.45 -36.97
N ARG A 42 4.02 12.74 -36.53
CA ARG A 42 2.67 12.93 -37.05
C ARG A 42 2.00 14.21 -36.54
N LEU A 43 2.30 14.60 -35.31
CA LEU A 43 1.78 15.83 -34.70
C LEU A 43 2.55 17.09 -35.11
N GLY A 44 3.79 16.94 -35.58
CA GLY A 44 4.65 18.04 -36.02
C GLY A 44 5.34 18.79 -34.88
N TYR A 45 5.26 18.28 -33.65
CA TYR A 45 5.90 18.87 -32.47
C TYR A 45 6.38 17.78 -31.49
N ARG A 46 7.35 18.15 -30.65
CA ARG A 46 7.86 17.27 -29.60
C ARG A 46 6.92 17.24 -28.41
N LEU A 47 6.75 16.06 -27.85
CA LEU A 47 6.00 15.80 -26.62
C LEU A 47 6.93 15.73 -25.42
N PHE A 48 8.18 15.32 -25.60
CA PHE A 48 9.16 15.30 -24.51
C PHE A 48 10.47 15.97 -24.88
N ASP A 49 11.03 16.71 -23.93
CA ASP A 49 12.39 17.24 -24.02
C ASP A 49 13.39 16.20 -23.50
N ARG A 50 14.51 16.06 -24.22
CA ARG A 50 15.61 15.20 -23.81
C ARG A 50 16.51 15.96 -22.85
N SER A 51 16.26 15.83 -21.55
CA SER A 51 17.15 16.35 -20.51
C SER A 51 17.98 15.22 -19.89
N ALA A 52 19.13 15.57 -19.27
CA ALA A 52 19.96 14.63 -18.53
C ALA A 52 19.27 14.00 -17.29
N ARG A 53 18.06 14.46 -16.93
CA ARG A 53 17.29 14.01 -15.76
C ARG A 53 16.05 13.17 -16.08
N GLY A 54 15.84 12.79 -17.35
CA GLY A 54 14.69 11.97 -17.76
C GLY A 54 13.79 12.65 -18.80
N ALA A 55 12.58 12.12 -18.92
CA ALA A 55 11.58 12.58 -19.88
C ALA A 55 10.78 13.76 -19.32
N VAL A 56 11.05 14.98 -19.81
CA VAL A 56 10.34 16.18 -19.36
C VAL A 56 9.20 16.48 -20.36
N PRO A 57 7.93 16.49 -19.94
CA PRO A 57 6.81 16.81 -20.84
C PRO A 57 6.92 18.25 -21.35
N THR A 58 6.76 18.44 -22.66
CA THR A 58 6.63 19.78 -23.25
C THR A 58 5.25 20.36 -22.94
N ALA A 59 5.07 21.67 -23.15
CA ALA A 59 3.75 22.30 -23.06
C ALA A 59 2.72 21.65 -24.00
N ALA A 60 3.15 21.10 -25.14
CA ALA A 60 2.28 20.39 -26.06
C ALA A 60 1.83 19.03 -25.50
N CYS A 61 2.73 18.30 -24.84
CA CYS A 61 2.37 17.06 -24.14
C CYS A 61 1.39 17.32 -22.99
N VAL A 62 1.65 18.33 -22.16
CA VAL A 62 0.74 18.69 -21.06
C VAL A 62 -0.68 18.98 -21.56
N ARG A 63 -0.83 19.66 -22.71
CA ARG A 63 -2.15 19.87 -23.34
C ARG A 63 -2.77 18.61 -23.96
N LEU A 64 -1.95 17.69 -24.46
CA LEU A 64 -2.40 16.44 -25.07
C LEU A 64 -2.90 15.43 -24.02
N LEU A 65 -2.28 15.38 -22.83
CA LEU A 65 -2.51 14.37 -21.81
C LEU A 65 -3.99 14.18 -21.41
N PRO A 66 -4.80 15.24 -21.17
CA PRO A 66 -6.21 15.08 -20.84
C PRO A 66 -7.00 14.35 -21.94
N ALA A 67 -6.79 14.72 -23.20
CA ALA A 67 -7.46 14.10 -24.34
C ALA A 67 -6.98 12.66 -24.58
N ALA A 68 -5.68 12.41 -24.41
CA ALA A 68 -5.11 11.06 -24.51
C ALA A 68 -5.69 10.13 -23.44
N ARG A 69 -5.78 10.58 -22.18
CA ARG A 69 -6.38 9.80 -21.08
C ARG A 69 -7.87 9.54 -21.31
N ALA A 70 -8.62 10.54 -21.77
CA ALA A 70 -10.05 10.37 -22.09
C ALA A 70 -10.28 9.36 -23.24
N ALA A 71 -9.45 9.39 -24.28
CA ALA A 71 -9.56 8.45 -25.39
C ALA A 71 -9.26 7.00 -24.95
N LEU A 72 -8.24 6.79 -24.11
CA LEU A 72 -7.93 5.47 -23.56
C LEU A 72 -9.04 4.96 -22.65
N ALA A 73 -9.62 5.84 -21.81
CA ALA A 73 -10.77 5.50 -20.97
C ALA A 73 -12.01 5.11 -21.78
N ALA A 74 -12.29 5.84 -22.88
CA ALA A 74 -13.41 5.52 -23.76
C ALA A 74 -13.25 4.14 -24.43
N VAL A 75 -12.03 3.77 -24.81
CA VAL A 75 -11.76 2.44 -25.41
C VAL A 75 -11.84 1.32 -24.36
N ALA A 76 -11.41 1.58 -23.13
CA ALA A 76 -11.62 0.66 -22.02
C ALA A 76 -13.13 0.40 -21.82
N ALA A 77 -13.94 1.45 -21.81
CA ALA A 77 -15.40 1.35 -21.69
C ALA A 77 -16.07 0.57 -22.85
N VAL A 78 -15.53 0.63 -24.08
CA VAL A 78 -16.02 -0.18 -25.21
C VAL A 78 -15.72 -1.68 -24.99
N SER A 79 -14.60 -2.00 -24.35
CA SER A 79 -14.28 -3.37 -23.97
C SER A 79 -15.23 -3.90 -22.89
N ASP A 80 -15.72 -3.01 -22.01
CA ASP A 80 -16.76 -3.34 -21.02
C ASP A 80 -18.12 -3.60 -21.68
N VAL A 81 -18.51 -2.82 -22.70
CA VAL A 81 -19.76 -3.05 -23.47
C VAL A 81 -19.74 -4.39 -24.24
N ALA A 82 -18.55 -4.86 -24.67
CA ALA A 82 -18.41 -6.20 -25.27
C ALA A 82 -18.51 -7.33 -24.23
N ALA A 83 -18.24 -7.04 -22.94
CA ALA A 83 -18.43 -7.96 -21.83
C ALA A 83 -19.89 -7.97 -21.31
N ASP A 84 -20.66 -6.89 -21.55
CA ASP A 84 -22.07 -6.74 -21.14
C ASP A 84 -23.05 -7.74 -21.80
N GLY A 85 -22.65 -8.45 -22.86
CA GLY A 85 -23.44 -9.56 -23.41
C GLY A 85 -23.56 -10.76 -22.47
N ALA A 86 -22.75 -10.81 -21.40
CA ALA A 86 -22.76 -11.82 -20.36
C ALA A 86 -22.92 -11.16 -18.99
N ALA A 87 -24.04 -10.48 -18.76
CA ALA A 87 -24.43 -9.96 -17.45
C ALA A 87 -24.74 -11.10 -16.46
N ALA A 88 -23.70 -11.80 -16.01
CA ALA A 88 -23.60 -12.25 -14.64
C ALA A 88 -22.87 -11.13 -13.89
N SER A 89 -23.51 -10.51 -12.90
CA SER A 89 -22.84 -9.55 -12.02
C SER A 89 -21.56 -10.21 -11.50
N THR A 90 -20.40 -9.74 -11.94
CA THR A 90 -19.13 -10.32 -11.49
C THR A 90 -18.99 -10.00 -10.01
N VAL A 91 -18.98 -11.04 -9.18
CA VAL A 91 -18.81 -10.90 -7.74
C VAL A 91 -17.32 -10.76 -7.44
N LEU A 92 -16.95 -9.72 -6.72
CA LEU A 92 -15.61 -9.51 -6.19
C LEU A 92 -15.58 -9.90 -4.71
N ARG A 93 -14.85 -10.97 -4.40
CA ARG A 93 -14.67 -11.49 -3.04
C ARG A 93 -13.43 -10.84 -2.44
N VAL A 94 -13.67 -9.93 -1.49
CA VAL A 94 -12.65 -9.08 -0.86
C VAL A 94 -12.43 -9.55 0.58
N GLY A 95 -11.18 -9.88 0.90
CA GLY A 95 -10.72 -10.01 2.28
C GLY A 95 -10.26 -8.68 2.84
N ALA A 96 -10.52 -8.42 4.12
CA ALA A 96 -9.90 -7.30 4.82
C ALA A 96 -9.46 -7.71 6.23
N ALA A 97 -8.17 -7.53 6.54
CA ALA A 97 -7.62 -7.89 7.83
C ALA A 97 -8.20 -7.01 8.94
N PHE A 98 -8.33 -7.55 10.16
CA PHE A 98 -8.84 -6.81 11.31
C PHE A 98 -8.12 -5.47 11.54
N GLY A 99 -6.81 -5.43 11.27
CA GLY A 99 -6.00 -4.22 11.31
C GLY A 99 -6.13 -3.26 10.11
N MET A 100 -7.10 -3.42 9.21
CA MET A 100 -7.35 -2.46 8.13
C MET A 100 -8.39 -1.43 8.54
N SER A 101 -8.11 -0.15 8.29
CA SER A 101 -9.01 0.94 8.64
C SER A 101 -10.33 0.90 7.89
N ARG A 102 -11.40 1.33 8.57
CA ARG A 102 -12.75 1.46 7.99
C ARG A 102 -12.71 2.31 6.72
N GLY A 103 -11.91 3.37 6.71
CA GLY A 103 -11.69 4.23 5.55
C GLY A 103 -11.11 3.47 4.36
N SER A 104 -10.05 2.68 4.57
CA SER A 104 -9.40 1.88 3.52
C SER A 104 -10.33 0.81 2.95
N VAL A 105 -11.05 0.10 3.82
CA VAL A 105 -12.02 -0.93 3.40
C VAL A 105 -13.21 -0.30 2.67
N ALA A 106 -13.75 0.81 3.18
CA ALA A 106 -14.86 1.51 2.52
C ALA A 106 -14.44 2.07 1.16
N ALA A 107 -13.21 2.58 1.03
CA ALA A 107 -12.68 3.00 -0.26
C ALA A 107 -12.62 1.83 -1.24
N ALA A 108 -12.08 0.69 -0.83
CA ALA A 108 -12.04 -0.52 -1.67
C ALA A 108 -13.43 -0.96 -2.17
N VAL A 109 -14.41 -1.03 -1.25
CA VAL A 109 -15.78 -1.41 -1.58
C VAL A 109 -16.43 -0.39 -2.53
N ARG A 110 -16.30 0.92 -2.25
CA ARG A 110 -16.87 1.97 -3.12
C ARG A 110 -16.32 1.89 -4.55
N HIS A 111 -15.02 1.65 -4.69
CA HIS A 111 -14.40 1.53 -6.00
C HIS A 111 -14.93 0.33 -6.80
N ALA A 112 -15.08 -0.83 -6.15
CA ALA A 112 -15.65 -2.01 -6.79
C ALA A 112 -17.12 -1.80 -7.20
N LEU A 113 -17.92 -1.17 -6.33
CA LEU A 113 -19.31 -0.82 -6.64
C LEU A 113 -19.41 0.16 -7.83
N ALA A 114 -18.52 1.15 -7.90
CA ALA A 114 -18.47 2.11 -9.01
C ALA A 114 -18.09 1.46 -10.35
N ALA A 115 -17.37 0.34 -10.31
CA ALA A 115 -17.06 -0.49 -11.47
C ALA A 115 -18.19 -1.49 -11.82
N GLY A 116 -19.37 -1.39 -11.20
CA GLY A 116 -20.50 -2.28 -11.46
C GLY A 116 -20.36 -3.68 -10.85
N LEU A 117 -19.40 -3.89 -9.95
CA LEU A 117 -19.17 -5.18 -9.31
C LEU A 117 -20.04 -5.34 -8.06
N ARG A 118 -20.54 -6.57 -7.82
CA ARG A 118 -21.09 -6.94 -6.51
C ARG A 118 -19.93 -7.30 -5.59
N VAL A 119 -19.91 -6.79 -4.37
CA VAL A 119 -18.82 -7.06 -3.42
C VAL A 119 -19.28 -8.02 -2.33
N GLU A 120 -18.49 -9.06 -2.06
CA GLU A 120 -18.58 -9.89 -0.86
C GLU A 120 -17.36 -9.60 0.00
N LEU A 121 -17.58 -9.10 1.23
CA LEU A 121 -16.50 -8.72 2.14
C LEU A 121 -16.38 -9.74 3.27
N THR A 122 -15.18 -10.30 3.43
CA THR A 122 -14.82 -11.19 4.55
C THR A 122 -13.78 -10.52 5.43
N ARG A 123 -13.99 -10.56 6.75
CA ARG A 123 -13.03 -10.09 7.75
C ARG A 123 -12.37 -11.30 8.42
N ALA A 124 -11.04 -11.31 8.50
CA ALA A 124 -10.28 -12.35 9.19
C ALA A 124 -8.84 -11.87 9.47
N GLY A 125 -8.03 -12.69 10.16
CA GLY A 125 -6.60 -12.41 10.32
C GLY A 125 -5.83 -12.59 9.00
N SER A 126 -4.74 -11.82 8.81
CA SER A 126 -3.91 -11.83 7.59
C SER A 126 -3.46 -13.22 7.13
N ARG A 127 -3.17 -14.14 8.08
CA ARG A 127 -2.81 -15.53 7.75
C ARG A 127 -3.94 -16.28 7.05
N GLN A 128 -5.15 -16.21 7.61
CA GLN A 128 -6.33 -16.87 7.06
C GLN A 128 -6.72 -16.25 5.70
N LEU A 129 -6.64 -14.93 5.58
CA LEU A 129 -6.89 -14.25 4.30
C LEU A 129 -5.89 -14.69 3.23
N ALA A 130 -4.61 -14.84 3.57
CA ALA A 130 -3.60 -15.36 2.66
C ALA A 130 -3.93 -16.78 2.18
N ASP A 131 -4.39 -17.65 3.08
CA ASP A 131 -4.83 -19.02 2.75
C ASP A 131 -6.04 -19.00 1.80
N GLN A 132 -7.03 -18.17 2.07
CA GLN A 132 -8.24 -18.01 1.24
C GLN A 132 -7.93 -17.43 -0.16
N VAL A 133 -6.99 -16.50 -0.27
CA VAL A 133 -6.54 -15.97 -1.57
C VAL A 133 -5.80 -17.06 -2.38
N LEU A 134 -4.97 -17.88 -1.75
CA LEU A 134 -4.27 -18.99 -2.43
C LEU A 134 -5.23 -20.10 -2.88
N ALA A 135 -6.32 -20.29 -2.13
CA ALA A 135 -7.40 -21.22 -2.45
C ALA A 135 -8.35 -20.70 -3.55
N ASP A 136 -8.20 -19.44 -3.99
CA ASP A 136 -9.15 -18.70 -4.83
C ASP A 136 -10.57 -18.57 -4.20
N ASP A 137 -10.68 -18.68 -2.87
CA ASP A 137 -11.90 -18.35 -2.11
C ASP A 137 -12.10 -16.83 -2.04
N LEU A 138 -11.01 -16.08 -2.09
CA LEU A 138 -10.98 -14.61 -2.21
C LEU A 138 -10.23 -14.20 -3.48
N ASP A 139 -10.73 -13.15 -4.14
CA ASP A 139 -10.08 -12.58 -5.33
C ASP A 139 -8.94 -11.63 -4.95
N LEU A 140 -9.12 -10.91 -3.83
CA LEU A 140 -8.12 -10.02 -3.26
C LEU A 140 -8.26 -9.91 -1.74
N ALA A 141 -7.19 -9.53 -1.07
CA ALA A 141 -7.18 -9.20 0.36
C ALA A 141 -6.43 -7.90 0.65
N LEU A 142 -7.03 -7.04 1.45
CA LEU A 142 -6.37 -5.92 2.12
C LEU A 142 -5.84 -6.42 3.46
N MET A 143 -4.53 -6.54 3.59
CA MET A 143 -3.93 -7.08 4.80
C MET A 143 -2.50 -6.61 5.00
N THR A 144 -1.94 -6.83 6.18
CA THR A 144 -0.50 -6.66 6.39
C THR A 144 0.23 -7.94 6.03
N VAL A 145 1.32 -7.82 5.29
CA VAL A 145 2.20 -8.94 4.97
C VAL A 145 3.49 -8.78 5.76
N SER A 146 3.98 -9.84 6.40
CA SER A 146 5.31 -9.81 6.99
C SER A 146 6.34 -9.59 5.89
N ALA A 147 7.13 -8.51 5.99
CA ALA A 147 8.16 -8.15 5.03
C ALA A 147 9.19 -9.27 4.80
N GLN A 148 9.28 -10.25 5.71
CA GLN A 148 10.27 -11.31 5.65
C GLN A 148 9.87 -12.46 4.72
N HIS A 149 8.57 -12.72 4.46
CA HIS A 149 8.14 -13.89 3.67
C HIS A 149 6.78 -13.70 2.97
N PRO A 150 6.70 -13.03 1.81
CA PRO A 150 5.54 -13.15 0.94
C PRO A 150 5.42 -14.61 0.49
N ARG A 151 4.28 -15.25 0.78
CA ARG A 151 4.09 -16.67 0.46
C ARG A 151 4.12 -16.89 -1.07
N PRO A 152 4.76 -17.98 -1.55
CA PRO A 152 4.72 -18.33 -2.96
C PRO A 152 3.28 -18.38 -3.49
N GLY A 153 3.05 -17.89 -4.70
CA GLY A 153 1.71 -17.83 -5.30
C GLY A 153 0.90 -16.58 -4.93
N LEU A 154 1.40 -15.73 -4.04
CA LEU A 154 0.83 -14.41 -3.78
C LEU A 154 1.60 -13.31 -4.52
N ARG A 155 0.86 -12.35 -5.04
CA ARG A 155 1.34 -11.02 -5.43
C ARG A 155 1.00 -10.04 -4.32
N VAL A 156 1.92 -9.13 -4.06
CA VAL A 156 1.78 -8.13 -3.01
C VAL A 156 2.03 -6.77 -3.62
N ARG A 157 1.12 -5.85 -3.35
CA ARG A 157 1.30 -4.43 -3.60
C ARG A 157 1.22 -3.70 -2.26
N TRP A 158 2.34 -3.13 -1.85
CA TRP A 158 2.41 -2.32 -0.64
C TRP A 158 1.63 -1.02 -0.81
N LEU A 159 0.90 -0.66 0.24
CA LEU A 159 0.25 0.64 0.39
C LEU A 159 1.09 1.51 1.34
N THR A 160 0.65 2.75 1.53
CA THR A 160 1.32 3.72 2.40
C THR A 160 1.43 3.18 3.83
N ALA A 161 2.62 3.28 4.40
CA ALA A 161 2.87 2.95 5.79
C ALA A 161 2.07 3.86 6.71
N VAL A 162 1.47 3.29 7.76
CA VAL A 162 0.82 4.03 8.83
C VAL A 162 1.65 3.91 10.10
N PRO A 163 1.93 5.03 10.81
CA PRO A 163 2.62 4.99 12.09
C PRO A 163 1.78 4.24 13.12
N VAL A 164 2.46 3.53 14.01
CA VAL A 164 1.85 2.93 15.20
C VAL A 164 2.04 3.91 16.35
N VAL A 165 0.97 4.19 17.07
CA VAL A 165 0.95 5.06 18.23
C VAL A 165 0.56 4.27 19.48
N ALA A 166 0.86 4.83 20.65
CA ALA A 166 0.29 4.37 21.90
C ALA A 166 -0.98 5.16 22.23
N LEU A 167 -1.95 4.51 22.87
CA LEU A 167 -3.09 5.17 23.51
C LEU A 167 -3.07 4.84 25.00
N VAL A 168 -3.25 5.87 25.82
CA VAL A 168 -3.29 5.80 27.28
C VAL A 168 -4.43 6.64 27.81
N ALA A 169 -4.87 6.43 29.05
CA ALA A 169 -5.88 7.26 29.69
C ALA A 169 -5.47 8.74 29.66
N ASP A 170 -6.43 9.66 29.56
CA ASP A 170 -6.15 11.10 29.45
C ASP A 170 -5.32 11.63 30.63
N ASP A 171 -5.61 11.15 31.84
CA ASP A 171 -4.92 11.49 33.09
C ASP A 171 -3.63 10.68 33.35
N ASP A 172 -3.22 9.82 32.42
CA ASP A 172 -2.00 9.02 32.54
C ASP A 172 -0.74 9.92 32.53
N PRO A 173 0.28 9.65 33.36
CA PRO A 173 1.48 10.50 33.44
C PRO A 173 2.42 10.39 32.22
N THR A 174 2.16 9.49 31.26
CA THR A 174 3.05 9.26 30.09
C THR A 174 3.21 10.52 29.24
N PRO A 175 4.42 10.99 28.93
CA PRO A 175 4.60 12.16 28.07
C PRO A 175 3.94 11.98 26.68
N PRO A 176 3.54 13.06 25.99
CA PRO A 176 2.94 13.00 24.65
C PRO A 176 3.82 12.30 23.61
N THR A 177 5.13 12.30 23.82
CA THR A 177 6.12 11.61 23.00
C THR A 177 6.97 10.74 23.93
N THR A 178 6.96 9.42 23.72
CA THR A 178 7.59 8.45 24.63
C THR A 178 8.31 7.34 23.84
N PRO A 179 9.51 6.91 24.24
CA PRO A 179 10.17 5.74 23.66
C PRO A 179 9.32 4.48 23.82
N LEU A 180 9.23 3.65 22.77
CA LEU A 180 8.48 2.39 22.84
C LEU A 180 8.93 1.52 24.02
N VAL A 181 10.23 1.51 24.32
CA VAL A 181 10.84 0.68 25.37
C VAL A 181 10.29 0.97 26.76
N ASP A 182 9.86 2.21 27.02
CA ASP A 182 9.35 2.65 28.33
C ASP A 182 7.91 2.16 28.59
N LEU A 183 7.23 1.67 27.54
CA LEU A 183 5.87 1.18 27.62
C LEU A 183 5.79 -0.36 27.62
N LEU A 184 6.87 -1.07 27.30
CA LEU A 184 6.84 -2.53 27.08
C LEU A 184 6.37 -3.35 28.29
N GLU A 185 6.73 -2.90 29.49
CA GLU A 185 6.43 -3.59 30.75
C GLU A 185 5.09 -3.15 31.36
N ARG A 186 4.42 -2.15 30.75
CA ARG A 186 3.06 -1.78 31.11
C ARG A 186 2.06 -2.82 30.57
N PRO A 187 0.85 -2.92 31.14
CA PRO A 187 -0.21 -3.79 30.62
C PRO A 187 -0.57 -3.41 29.17
N LEU A 188 -0.03 -4.12 28.19
CA LEU A 188 -0.25 -3.86 26.77
C LEU A 188 -1.49 -4.60 26.27
N LEU A 189 -2.36 -3.87 25.58
CA LEU A 189 -3.47 -4.41 24.80
C LEU A 189 -3.14 -4.25 23.32
N LEU A 190 -3.15 -5.35 22.57
CA LEU A 190 -2.76 -5.35 21.16
C LEU A 190 -3.92 -5.75 20.26
N LEU A 191 -4.02 -5.10 19.10
CA LEU A 191 -4.89 -5.60 18.05
C LEU A 191 -4.38 -6.98 17.58
N GLY A 192 -5.28 -7.94 17.41
CA GLY A 192 -5.11 -9.40 17.37
C GLY A 192 -4.00 -9.96 16.45
N PRO A 193 -3.88 -11.30 16.27
CA PRO A 193 -2.62 -11.98 15.98
C PRO A 193 -1.99 -11.75 14.58
N SER A 194 -2.28 -10.65 13.88
CA SER A 194 -2.17 -10.55 12.42
C SER A 194 -1.30 -9.43 11.83
N ALA A 195 -0.44 -8.75 12.60
CA ALA A 195 0.40 -7.67 12.05
C ALA A 195 1.91 -7.79 12.37
N GLY A 196 2.38 -8.91 12.92
CA GLY A 196 3.77 -9.03 13.37
C GLY A 196 4.17 -8.06 14.49
N MET A 197 3.17 -7.39 15.10
CA MET A 197 3.36 -6.45 16.21
C MET A 197 3.93 -7.18 17.42
N ARG A 198 3.28 -8.27 17.88
CA ARG A 198 3.78 -9.10 18.99
C ARG A 198 5.21 -9.60 18.76
N GLU A 199 5.50 -10.10 17.55
CA GLU A 199 6.83 -10.60 17.20
C GLU A 199 7.88 -9.49 17.19
N THR A 200 7.51 -8.31 16.71
CA THR A 200 8.37 -7.13 16.71
C THR A 200 8.61 -6.62 18.13
N LEU A 201 7.57 -6.53 18.96
CA LEU A 201 7.67 -6.18 20.38
C LEU A 201 8.58 -7.17 21.13
N ALA A 202 8.37 -8.47 20.94
CA ALA A 202 9.21 -9.50 21.53
C ALA A 202 10.68 -9.39 21.07
N ARG A 203 10.92 -9.01 19.81
CA ARG A 203 12.28 -8.75 19.30
C ARG A 203 12.89 -7.52 19.94
N VAL A 204 12.16 -6.40 20.04
CA VAL A 204 12.63 -5.18 20.69
C VAL A 204 12.97 -5.45 22.15
N ALA A 205 12.08 -6.11 22.89
CA ALA A 205 12.27 -6.43 24.29
C ALA A 205 13.52 -7.27 24.52
N ARG A 206 13.74 -8.30 23.69
CA ARG A 206 14.99 -9.11 23.73
C ARG A 206 16.25 -8.28 23.46
N LEU A 207 16.19 -7.33 22.52
CA LEU A 207 17.34 -6.48 22.17
C LEU A 207 17.63 -5.41 23.23
N GLN A 208 16.63 -5.06 24.05
CA GLN A 208 16.70 -3.99 25.05
C GLN A 208 16.75 -4.53 26.49
N ASP A 209 16.88 -5.85 26.66
CA ASP A 209 16.84 -6.53 27.96
C ASP A 209 15.63 -6.09 28.82
N ARG A 210 14.46 -6.18 28.20
CA ARG A 210 13.15 -5.84 28.79
C ARG A 210 12.19 -7.01 28.65
N THR A 211 11.13 -6.98 29.45
CA THR A 211 9.98 -7.87 29.29
C THR A 211 8.85 -7.20 28.49
N VAL A 212 7.91 -7.98 27.97
CA VAL A 212 6.69 -7.45 27.33
C VAL A 212 5.48 -7.99 28.08
N ALA A 213 4.64 -7.11 28.61
CA ALA A 213 3.46 -7.49 29.38
C ALA A 213 2.17 -7.37 28.54
N VAL A 214 1.99 -8.25 27.55
CA VAL A 214 0.73 -8.30 26.78
C VAL A 214 -0.36 -8.96 27.62
N VAL A 215 -1.37 -8.19 28.03
CA VAL A 215 -2.47 -8.64 28.88
C VAL A 215 -3.74 -9.00 28.10
N ALA A 216 -3.91 -8.47 26.89
CA ALA A 216 -5.04 -8.79 26.02
C ALA A 216 -4.67 -8.67 24.54
N GLU A 217 -5.30 -9.51 23.72
CA GLU A 217 -5.25 -9.42 22.25
C GLU A 217 -6.65 -9.59 21.68
N LEU A 218 -7.12 -8.59 20.92
CA LEU A 218 -8.50 -8.51 20.42
C LEU A 218 -8.49 -8.01 18.98
N ASP A 219 -9.45 -8.40 18.16
CA ASP A 219 -9.58 -7.97 16.77
C ASP A 219 -10.45 -6.71 16.55
N ASP A 220 -10.91 -6.12 17.65
CA ASP A 220 -11.78 -4.95 17.70
C ASP A 220 -11.05 -3.76 18.36
N PRO A 221 -10.64 -2.73 17.58
CA PRO A 221 -9.96 -1.54 18.11
C PRO A 221 -10.77 -0.75 19.12
N GLU A 222 -12.08 -0.65 18.93
CA GLU A 222 -13.00 0.09 19.79
C GLU A 222 -13.08 -0.57 21.17
N LEU A 223 -13.38 -1.88 21.23
CA LEU A 223 -13.40 -2.65 22.48
C LEU A 223 -12.05 -2.61 23.19
N LEU A 224 -10.96 -2.65 22.41
CA LEU A 224 -9.62 -2.62 22.97
C LEU A 224 -9.30 -1.27 23.64
N CYS A 225 -9.79 -0.16 23.07
CA CYS A 225 -9.68 1.16 23.70
C CYS A 225 -10.56 1.27 24.96
N GLU A 226 -11.78 0.72 24.93
CA GLU A 226 -12.68 0.70 26.10
C GLU A 226 -12.02 -0.04 27.28
N LEU A 227 -11.50 -1.24 27.05
CA LEU A 227 -10.84 -2.03 28.09
C LEU A 227 -9.56 -1.38 28.61
N ALA A 228 -8.80 -0.70 27.75
CA ALA A 228 -7.61 0.02 28.18
C ALA A 228 -7.93 1.22 29.07
N ALA A 229 -9.05 1.90 28.82
CA ALA A 229 -9.53 2.99 29.67
C ALA A 229 -9.91 2.47 31.07
N GLU A 230 -10.57 1.31 31.15
CA GLU A 230 -10.97 0.69 32.43
C GLU A 230 -9.79 0.10 33.20
N ALA A 231 -8.91 -0.63 32.52
CA ALA A 231 -7.79 -1.36 33.13
C ALA A 231 -6.52 -0.51 33.29
N ARG A 232 -6.55 0.77 32.88
CA ARG A 232 -5.38 1.67 32.79
C ARG A 232 -4.20 1.05 32.01
N GLY A 233 -4.53 0.35 30.94
CA GLY A 233 -3.58 -0.29 30.03
C GLY A 233 -3.07 0.66 28.94
N VAL A 234 -2.08 0.18 28.18
CA VAL A 234 -1.55 0.87 27.00
C VAL A 234 -1.98 0.11 25.76
N VAL A 235 -2.62 0.81 24.82
CA VAL A 235 -2.95 0.25 23.51
C VAL A 235 -1.86 0.60 22.52
N LEU A 236 -1.43 -0.35 21.69
CA LEU A 236 -0.60 -0.06 20.53
C LEU A 236 -1.40 -0.28 19.25
N LEU A 237 -1.58 0.79 18.46
CA LEU A 237 -2.49 0.77 17.32
C LEU A 237 -1.97 1.63 16.15
N PRO A 238 -2.17 1.21 14.90
CA PRO A 238 -2.03 2.10 13.75
C PRO A 238 -2.87 3.38 13.92
N LEU A 239 -2.30 4.53 13.58
CA LEU A 239 -2.95 5.83 13.78
C LEU A 239 -4.32 5.94 13.08
N ASP A 240 -4.49 5.29 11.92
CA ASP A 240 -5.74 5.31 11.15
C ASP A 240 -6.83 4.34 11.67
N LEU A 241 -6.53 3.58 12.73
CA LEU A 241 -7.48 2.75 13.45
C LEU A 241 -7.92 3.37 14.78
N VAL A 242 -7.32 4.49 15.21
CA VAL A 242 -7.72 5.15 16.45
C VAL A 242 -9.19 5.57 16.35
N PRO A 243 -10.07 5.10 17.27
CA PRO A 243 -11.48 5.46 17.23
C PRO A 243 -11.67 6.97 17.31
N THR A 244 -12.62 7.51 16.54
CA THR A 244 -12.92 8.96 16.56
C THR A 244 -13.40 9.44 17.94
N THR A 245 -14.06 8.55 18.68
CA THR A 245 -14.50 8.78 20.06
C THR A 245 -13.78 7.79 20.96
N THR A 246 -12.78 8.27 21.70
CA THR A 246 -12.08 7.49 22.72
C THR A 246 -11.77 8.39 23.92
N ALA A 247 -11.81 7.82 25.13
CA ALA A 247 -11.37 8.50 26.36
C ALA A 247 -9.84 8.44 26.53
N LEU A 248 -9.13 7.82 25.58
CA LEU A 248 -7.69 7.70 25.57
C LEU A 248 -7.08 8.83 24.74
N ARG A 249 -5.93 9.32 25.16
CA ARG A 249 -5.11 10.25 24.37
C ARG A 249 -4.00 9.51 23.65
N VAL A 250 -3.61 10.07 22.51
CA VAL A 250 -2.52 9.56 21.68
C VAL A 250 -1.16 9.92 22.29
N VAL A 251 -0.24 8.97 22.27
CA VAL A 251 1.18 9.13 22.58
C VAL A 251 1.99 8.71 21.37
N GLU A 252 2.80 9.63 20.86
CA GLU A 252 3.74 9.37 19.78
C GLU A 252 4.90 8.52 20.28
N LEU A 253 5.25 7.49 19.51
CA LEU A 253 6.32 6.57 19.88
C LEU A 253 7.64 6.95 19.21
N THR A 254 8.67 7.23 20.00
CA THR A 254 10.05 7.35 19.51
C THR A 254 10.75 5.99 19.51
N ASP A 255 11.75 5.84 18.64
CA ASP A 255 12.57 4.63 18.50
C ASP A 255 11.77 3.34 18.28
N SER A 256 10.55 3.48 17.79
CA SER A 256 9.64 2.37 17.52
C SER A 256 9.93 1.77 16.15
N PRO A 257 10.28 0.49 16.05
CA PRO A 257 10.34 -0.22 14.77
C PRO A 257 8.97 -0.71 14.31
N LEU A 258 7.90 -0.41 15.07
CA LEU A 258 6.54 -0.79 14.71
C LEU A 258 6.09 0.04 13.50
N ARG A 259 5.76 -0.65 12.43
CA ARG A 259 5.19 -0.04 11.21
C ARG A 259 3.99 -0.86 10.80
N HIS A 260 2.86 -0.20 10.65
CA HIS A 260 1.72 -0.80 10.01
C HIS A 260 1.88 -0.61 8.51
N GLN A 261 2.11 -1.71 7.79
CA GLN A 261 2.32 -1.68 6.34
C GLN A 261 1.17 -2.45 5.66
N PRO A 262 0.06 -1.78 5.34
CA PRO A 262 -1.02 -2.39 4.57
C PRO A 262 -0.53 -2.80 3.18
N ALA A 263 -1.14 -3.84 2.64
CA ALA A 263 -0.87 -4.34 1.32
C ALA A 263 -2.16 -4.85 0.69
N LEU A 264 -2.28 -4.65 -0.62
CA LEU A 264 -3.20 -5.39 -1.46
C LEU A 264 -2.53 -6.68 -1.89
N VAL A 265 -3.21 -7.81 -1.70
CA VAL A 265 -2.68 -9.15 -1.96
C VAL A 265 -3.65 -9.96 -2.79
N TRP A 266 -3.12 -10.69 -3.77
CA TRP A 266 -3.91 -11.53 -4.66
C TRP A 266 -3.10 -12.73 -5.16
N SER A 267 -3.78 -13.70 -5.76
CA SER A 267 -3.16 -14.90 -6.33
C SER A 267 -2.42 -14.58 -7.64
N THR A 268 -1.33 -15.29 -7.94
CA THR A 268 -0.64 -15.18 -9.24
C THR A 268 -1.42 -15.79 -10.42
N ARG A 269 -2.62 -16.35 -10.16
CA ARG A 269 -3.45 -17.03 -11.16
C ARG A 269 -4.16 -16.01 -12.08
N PRO A 270 -4.42 -16.36 -13.36
CA PRO A 270 -5.00 -15.43 -14.34
C PRO A 270 -6.37 -14.84 -13.97
N GLN A 271 -7.18 -15.56 -13.17
CA GLN A 271 -8.50 -15.11 -12.73
C GLN A 271 -8.40 -13.94 -11.74
N ALA A 272 -7.39 -13.96 -10.85
CA ALA A 272 -7.13 -12.87 -9.91
C ALA A 272 -6.55 -11.62 -10.60
N GLU A 273 -5.82 -11.78 -11.71
CA GLU A 273 -5.35 -10.63 -12.51
C GLU A 273 -6.52 -9.85 -13.14
N ARG A 274 -7.60 -10.53 -13.55
CA ARG A 274 -8.81 -9.87 -14.09
C ARG A 274 -9.54 -9.04 -13.03
N ALA A 275 -9.67 -9.58 -11.81
CA ALA A 275 -10.25 -8.84 -10.68
C ALA A 275 -9.45 -7.58 -10.34
N ILE A 276 -8.13 -7.62 -10.54
CA ILE A 276 -7.26 -6.46 -10.33
C ILE A 276 -7.31 -5.45 -11.45
N VAL A 277 -7.48 -5.84 -12.71
CA VAL A 277 -7.62 -4.86 -13.80
C VAL A 277 -8.80 -3.92 -13.54
N ALA A 278 -9.94 -4.43 -13.06
CA ALA A 278 -11.10 -3.62 -12.68
C ALA A 278 -10.86 -2.72 -11.43
N TYR A 279 -9.93 -3.12 -10.55
CA TYR A 279 -9.61 -2.44 -9.29
C TYR A 279 -8.38 -1.52 -9.38
N ARG A 280 -7.50 -1.75 -10.37
CA ARG A 280 -6.19 -1.11 -10.53
C ARG A 280 -6.37 0.37 -10.77
N ASP A 281 -7.27 0.76 -11.66
CA ASP A 281 -7.41 2.16 -12.10
C ASP A 281 -8.11 3.05 -11.05
N THR A 282 -8.78 2.45 -10.08
CA THR A 282 -9.58 3.14 -9.05
C THR A 282 -8.86 3.29 -7.71
N VAL A 283 -8.17 2.26 -7.22
CA VAL A 283 -7.39 2.36 -5.97
C VAL A 283 -6.03 3.04 -6.17
N LEU A 284 -5.53 3.11 -7.41
CA LEU A 284 -4.38 3.93 -7.78
C LEU A 284 -4.58 5.43 -7.50
N LEU A 285 -5.84 5.91 -7.41
CA LEU A 285 -6.16 7.33 -7.22
C LEU A 285 -6.51 7.70 -5.77
N ALA A 286 -6.61 6.72 -4.87
CA ALA A 286 -6.67 6.98 -3.44
C ALA A 286 -5.26 7.21 -2.88
N GLU A 287 -4.54 8.18 -3.45
CA GLU A 287 -3.62 8.98 -2.66
C GLU A 287 -4.46 9.56 -1.50
N PRO A 288 -4.03 9.47 -0.23
CA PRO A 288 -4.62 10.29 0.81
C PRO A 288 -4.30 11.75 0.50
N GLY A 289 -5.17 12.39 -0.28
CA GLY A 289 -5.22 13.82 -0.42
C GLY A 289 -5.52 14.43 0.94
N THR A 290 -4.48 14.99 1.56
CA THR A 290 -4.52 16.31 2.22
C THR A 290 -5.84 16.66 2.91
N ALA A 291 -6.02 16.17 4.14
CA ALA A 291 -6.75 16.91 5.16
C ALA A 291 -5.75 17.19 6.29
N ARG A 292 -5.35 18.45 6.36
CA ARG A 292 -4.32 19.06 7.22
C ARG A 292 -4.43 18.64 8.68
N THR A 293 -3.28 18.38 9.29
CA THR A 293 -2.91 19.09 10.52
C THR A 293 -1.44 19.46 10.42
N ASP A 294 -1.17 20.76 10.47
CA ASP A 294 0.15 21.33 10.52
C ASP A 294 0.88 20.82 11.77
N LEU A 295 1.90 19.98 11.57
CA LEU A 295 2.99 19.80 12.52
C LEU A 295 4.27 19.69 11.70
N ALA A 296 4.95 20.82 11.56
CA ALA A 296 6.22 20.93 10.89
C ALA A 296 7.27 20.09 11.64
N LEU A 297 7.78 19.04 11.00
CA LEU A 297 9.02 18.38 11.40
C LEU A 297 9.93 18.30 10.18
N SER A 298 10.74 19.35 10.04
CA SER A 298 12.00 19.33 9.29
C SER A 298 12.93 18.25 9.85
N GLY A 299 13.31 17.28 9.03
CA GLY A 299 14.32 16.30 9.40
C GLY A 299 14.57 15.30 8.28
N GLN A 300 15.64 15.50 7.52
CA GLN A 300 16.09 14.61 6.46
C GLN A 300 16.48 13.22 7.03
N VAL A 301 16.01 12.15 6.38
CA VAL A 301 16.55 10.79 6.55
C VAL A 301 17.57 10.54 5.43
N PRO A 302 18.85 10.21 5.73
CA PRO A 302 19.81 9.83 4.71
C PRO A 302 19.66 8.35 4.30
N PRO A 303 20.03 7.97 3.06
CA PRO A 303 19.87 6.60 2.58
C PRO A 303 20.90 5.64 3.19
N GLU A 304 20.40 4.49 3.65
CA GLU A 304 21.14 3.37 4.21
C GLU A 304 22.06 2.72 3.15
N GLN A 305 23.35 2.60 3.46
CA GLN A 305 24.38 2.03 2.56
C GLN A 305 24.32 0.49 2.56
N ALA A 306 24.34 -0.10 1.37
CA ALA A 306 24.40 -1.55 1.16
C ALA A 306 25.72 -2.18 1.67
N PRO A 307 25.70 -3.44 2.15
CA PRO A 307 26.89 -4.11 2.68
C PRO A 307 27.90 -4.50 1.56
N PRO A 308 29.22 -4.56 1.87
CA PRO A 308 30.25 -4.77 0.87
C PRO A 308 30.35 -6.22 0.39
N ALA A 309 30.60 -6.37 -0.92
CA ALA A 309 30.80 -7.64 -1.61
C ALA A 309 32.10 -8.34 -1.19
N ARG A 310 32.02 -9.66 -0.93
CA ARG A 310 33.17 -10.54 -0.68
C ARG A 310 34.08 -10.60 -1.92
N ARG A 311 35.36 -10.24 -1.77
CA ARG A 311 36.40 -10.48 -2.78
C ARG A 311 36.76 -11.97 -2.80
N ALA A 312 36.68 -12.57 -3.97
CA ALA A 312 37.27 -13.87 -4.27
C ALA A 312 38.80 -13.71 -4.41
N SER A 313 39.57 -14.39 -3.55
CA SER A 313 41.01 -14.55 -3.70
C SER A 313 41.30 -15.48 -4.87
N ARG A 314 42.05 -14.96 -5.85
CA ARG A 314 42.65 -15.72 -6.94
C ARG A 314 44.14 -15.84 -6.60
N GLU A 315 44.57 -17.00 -6.10
CA GLU A 315 45.98 -17.36 -6.02
C GLU A 315 46.42 -17.94 -7.38
N LEU A 316 47.52 -17.42 -7.91
CA LEU A 316 48.33 -18.01 -8.97
C LEU A 316 49.75 -18.16 -8.42
N PRO A 317 50.47 -19.23 -8.78
CA PRO A 317 51.72 -19.63 -8.12
C PRO A 317 52.94 -18.91 -8.69
N GLY A 318 53.89 -18.61 -7.80
CA GLY A 318 55.27 -18.23 -8.08
C GLY A 318 56.12 -18.62 -6.88
#